data_AF-D4ATE3-F1
#
_entry.id   AF-D4ATE3-F1
#
_cell.length_a   1.000
_cell.length_b   1.000
_cell.length_c   1.000
_cell.angle_alpha   90.00
_cell.angle_beta   90.00
_cell.angle_gamma   90.00
#
_symmetry.space_group_name_H-M   'P 1'
#
loop_
_entity.id
_entity.type
_entity.pdbx_description
1 polymer ?
#
loop_
_entity_poly.entity_id
_entity_poly.type
_entity_poly.pdbx_seq_one_letter_code
_entity_poly.pdbx_strand_id
1 'polypeptide(L)'
;MLIFNPQEYEVEPYPIQNLTSEILSYLQPLPEGRRSGFSEKSILMKKLPTEIIEHICLHLHPFAGPGVACTYELSPNIWRDLLFRQQLLPWLWDLDPAILESQPLQHSNSQPSYSKDDFWDWEQLVRKLAQVEAFEPGNSLENAPLRIRNRKRIWRLLDEGRRFHIEDWRWDGKYQKELDLFTNVARHPV
;
A
#
# COMPACT_ATOMS: atom_id res chain seq x y z
N MET A 1 3.57 3.03 24.23
CA MET A 1 4.25 1.80 24.67
C MET A 1 4.08 0.82 23.52
N LEU A 2 5.11 0.58 22.71
CA LEU A 2 5.03 -0.38 21.60
C LEU A 2 4.91 -1.77 22.24
N ILE A 3 3.79 -2.46 22.00
CA ILE A 3 3.62 -3.83 22.47
C ILE A 3 4.48 -4.70 21.56
N PHE A 4 5.66 -5.05 22.05
CA PHE A 4 6.61 -5.89 21.34
C PHE A 4 6.11 -7.33 21.35
N ASN A 5 5.64 -7.84 20.20
CA ASN A 5 5.34 -9.25 20.03
C ASN A 5 6.50 -9.94 19.30
N PRO A 6 7.46 -10.55 20.01
CA PRO A 6 8.66 -11.16 19.40
C PRO A 6 8.32 -12.28 18.40
N GLN A 7 7.17 -12.94 18.58
CA GLN A 7 6.71 -14.02 17.69
C GLN A 7 6.42 -13.52 16.28
N GLU A 8 6.09 -12.22 16.12
CA GLU A 8 5.88 -11.62 14.80
C GLU A 8 7.15 -11.72 13.94
N TYR A 9 8.34 -11.62 14.54
CA TYR A 9 9.60 -11.61 13.78
C TYR A 9 10.09 -13.00 13.36
N GLU A 10 9.60 -14.03 14.04
CA GLU A 10 10.03 -15.42 13.84
C GLU A 10 9.22 -16.14 12.75
N VAL A 11 8.04 -15.63 12.38
CA VAL A 11 7.23 -16.19 11.29
C VAL A 11 7.76 -15.78 9.92
N GLU A 12 7.98 -16.78 9.06
CA GLU A 12 8.39 -16.58 7.68
C GLU A 12 7.46 -15.63 6.92
N PRO A 13 7.94 -14.53 6.31
CA PRO A 13 7.09 -13.55 5.65
C PRO A 13 6.52 -14.02 4.30
N TYR A 14 7.00 -15.15 3.78
CA TYR A 14 6.58 -15.73 2.50
C TYR A 14 6.89 -17.23 2.49
N PRO A 15 6.03 -18.09 1.88
CA PRO A 15 4.72 -17.76 1.28
C PRO A 15 3.65 -17.48 2.35
N ILE A 16 2.60 -16.72 1.99
CA ILE A 16 1.41 -16.54 2.81
C ILE A 16 0.25 -17.26 2.12
N GLN A 17 -0.21 -18.37 2.72
CA GLN A 17 -1.36 -19.11 2.20
C GLN A 17 -2.63 -18.27 2.34
N ASN A 18 -3.51 -18.33 1.33
CA ASN A 18 -4.79 -17.61 1.29
C ASN A 18 -4.66 -16.09 1.49
N LEU A 19 -3.52 -15.49 1.13
CA LEU A 19 -3.25 -14.07 1.32
C LEU A 19 -4.37 -13.18 0.77
N THR A 20 -4.78 -13.38 -0.49
CA THR A 20 -5.81 -12.53 -1.10
C THR A 20 -7.11 -12.64 -0.32
N SER A 21 -7.56 -13.85 0.01
CA SER A 21 -8.78 -14.07 0.79
C SER A 21 -8.70 -13.39 2.16
N GLU A 22 -7.54 -13.46 2.83
CA GLU A 22 -7.29 -12.78 4.10
C GLU A 22 -7.39 -11.25 3.95
N ILE A 23 -6.77 -10.68 2.92
CA ILE A 23 -6.84 -9.24 2.64
C ILE A 23 -8.28 -8.82 2.31
N LEU A 24 -9.00 -9.62 1.52
CA LEU A 24 -10.39 -9.37 1.16
C LEU A 24 -11.35 -9.50 2.36
N SER A 25 -10.97 -10.21 3.42
CA SER A 25 -11.78 -10.30 4.65
C SER A 25 -11.96 -8.95 5.36
N TYR A 26 -11.03 -8.01 5.14
CA TYR A 26 -11.11 -6.64 5.66
C TYR A 26 -11.92 -5.68 4.78
N LEU A 27 -12.38 -6.14 3.63
CA LEU A 27 -13.17 -5.33 2.71
C LEU A 27 -14.56 -5.07 3.30
N GLN A 28 -14.97 -3.82 3.27
CA GLN A 28 -16.26 -3.38 3.80
C GLN A 28 -17.14 -2.87 2.66
N PRO A 29 -18.47 -3.02 2.75
CA PRO A 29 -19.37 -2.36 1.82
C PRO A 29 -19.21 -0.84 1.89
N LEU A 30 -19.36 -0.16 0.75
CA LEU A 30 -19.44 1.30 0.69
C LEU A 30 -20.56 1.81 1.60
N PRO A 31 -20.42 3.00 2.20
CA PRO A 31 -21.50 3.63 2.97
C PRO A 31 -22.76 3.80 2.11
N GLU A 32 -23.95 3.61 2.69
CA GLU A 32 -25.22 3.62 1.94
C GLU A 32 -25.44 4.91 1.13
N GLY A 33 -25.08 6.07 1.68
CA GLY A 33 -25.15 7.36 0.98
C GLY A 33 -24.16 7.53 -0.18
N ARG A 34 -23.22 6.60 -0.36
CA ARG A 34 -22.29 6.53 -1.51
C ARG A 34 -22.68 5.48 -2.52
N ARG A 35 -23.51 4.49 -2.14
CA ARG A 35 -24.04 3.47 -3.08
C ARG A 35 -25.06 4.06 -4.06
N SER A 36 -25.66 5.21 -3.74
CA SER A 36 -26.72 5.84 -4.52
C SER A 36 -26.26 7.00 -5.41
N GLY A 37 -24.97 7.38 -5.40
CA GLY A 37 -24.50 8.44 -6.28
C GLY A 37 -23.05 8.86 -6.07
N PHE A 38 -22.40 9.20 -7.18
CA PHE A 38 -21.06 9.79 -7.21
C PHE A 38 -21.10 11.24 -6.74
N SER A 39 -20.06 11.67 -6.02
CA SER A 39 -19.87 13.10 -5.75
C SER A 39 -19.69 13.86 -7.08
N GLU A 40 -19.99 15.17 -7.10
CA GLU A 40 -19.78 16.01 -8.29
C GLU A 40 -18.34 15.94 -8.82
N LYS A 41 -17.36 15.86 -7.92
CA LYS A 41 -15.95 15.62 -8.24
C LYS A 41 -15.70 14.27 -8.91
N SER A 42 -16.35 13.21 -8.42
CA SER A 42 -16.22 11.88 -9.02
C SER A 42 -16.87 11.82 -10.42
N ILE A 43 -17.96 12.58 -10.65
CA ILE A 43 -18.54 12.78 -11.97
C ILE A 43 -17.56 13.50 -12.90
N LEU A 44 -16.86 14.53 -12.41
CA LEU A 44 -15.82 15.22 -13.18
C LEU A 44 -14.63 14.31 -13.51
N MET A 45 -14.20 13.47 -12.56
CA MET A 45 -13.15 12.47 -12.82
C MET A 45 -13.52 11.50 -13.95
N LYS A 46 -14.78 11.05 -14.01
CA LYS A 46 -15.27 10.20 -15.11
C LYS A 46 -15.29 10.90 -16.48
N LYS A 47 -15.23 12.23 -16.53
CA LYS A 47 -15.18 13.01 -17.77
C LYS A 47 -13.75 13.26 -18.26
N LEU A 48 -12.74 12.96 -17.45
CA LEU A 48 -11.35 13.13 -17.86
C LEU A 48 -10.96 12.10 -18.93
N PRO A 49 -10.08 12.46 -19.88
CA PRO A 49 -9.45 11.49 -20.77
C PRO A 49 -8.70 10.42 -19.97
N THR A 50 -8.67 9.20 -20.50
CA THR A 50 -8.03 8.04 -19.84
C THR A 50 -6.55 8.33 -19.54
N GLU A 51 -5.85 9.03 -20.41
CA GLU A 51 -4.43 9.40 -20.24
C GLU A 51 -4.21 10.27 -18.99
N ILE A 52 -5.16 11.16 -18.70
CA ILE A 52 -5.09 12.02 -17.49
C ILE A 52 -5.36 11.19 -16.24
N ILE A 53 -6.32 10.26 -16.30
CA ILE A 53 -6.61 9.34 -15.18
C ILE A 53 -5.40 8.45 -14.90
N GLU A 54 -4.77 7.90 -15.95
CA GLU A 54 -3.56 7.10 -15.84
C GLU A 54 -2.42 7.90 -15.21
N HIS A 55 -2.22 9.15 -15.66
CA HIS A 55 -1.21 10.04 -15.07
C HIS A 55 -1.49 10.31 -13.59
N ILE A 56 -2.74 10.59 -13.20
CA ILE A 56 -3.13 10.73 -11.78
C ILE A 56 -2.79 9.45 -10.99
N CYS A 57 -3.11 8.28 -11.53
CA CYS A 57 -2.84 7.01 -10.88
C CYS A 57 -1.35 6.73 -10.68
N LEU A 58 -0.50 7.14 -11.63
CA LEU A 58 0.96 7.03 -11.48
C LEU A 58 1.49 7.83 -10.29
N HIS A 59 0.92 9.01 -10.01
CA HIS A 59 1.31 9.85 -8.87
C HIS A 59 0.81 9.33 -7.52
N LEU A 60 -0.03 8.28 -7.50
CA LEU A 60 -0.40 7.60 -6.25
C LEU A 60 0.64 6.57 -5.80
N HIS A 61 1.59 6.18 -6.65
CA HIS A 61 2.57 5.13 -6.37
C HIS A 61 3.89 5.70 -5.80
N PRO A 62 4.43 5.15 -4.68
CA PRO A 62 3.78 4.21 -3.76
C PRO A 62 2.79 4.93 -2.84
N PHE A 63 1.68 4.25 -2.51
CA PHE A 63 0.64 4.82 -1.66
C PHE A 63 0.99 4.57 -0.19
N ALA A 64 1.75 5.49 0.42
CA ALA A 64 2.28 5.34 1.78
C ALA A 64 1.80 6.45 2.73
N GLY A 65 1.38 6.06 3.95
CA GLY A 65 0.97 6.99 5.00
C GLY A 65 -0.19 7.94 4.67
N PRO A 66 -1.24 7.51 3.94
CA PRO A 66 -2.36 8.40 3.62
C PRO A 66 -3.16 8.75 4.87
N GLY A 67 -3.99 9.80 4.81
CA GLY A 67 -5.04 10.00 5.83
C GLY A 67 -6.04 8.84 5.84
N VAL A 68 -6.59 8.52 7.02
CA VAL A 68 -7.56 7.41 7.22
C VAL A 68 -8.88 7.65 6.48
N ALA A 69 -9.27 8.92 6.34
CA ALA A 69 -10.52 9.29 5.67
C ALA A 69 -10.45 9.07 4.15
N CYS A 70 -11.46 8.41 3.60
CA CYS A 70 -11.65 8.27 2.17
C CYS A 70 -12.04 9.60 1.53
N THR A 71 -11.47 9.86 0.35
CA THR A 71 -11.78 11.01 -0.50
C THR A 71 -12.98 10.73 -1.41
N TYR A 72 -13.16 9.47 -1.83
CA TYR A 72 -14.17 9.03 -2.78
C TYR A 72 -14.12 9.82 -4.10
N GLU A 73 -12.94 10.29 -4.50
CA GLU A 73 -12.73 11.02 -5.75
C GLU A 73 -12.54 10.06 -6.93
N LEU A 74 -11.81 8.96 -6.72
CA LEU A 74 -11.66 7.87 -7.69
C LEU A 74 -12.74 6.82 -7.50
N SER A 75 -13.13 6.16 -8.61
CA SER A 75 -14.08 5.06 -8.54
C SER A 75 -13.49 3.88 -7.73
N PRO A 76 -14.32 3.10 -7.02
CA PRO A 76 -13.87 1.93 -6.27
C PRO A 76 -13.07 0.93 -7.12
N ASN A 77 -13.44 0.75 -8.38
CA ASN A 77 -12.75 -0.15 -9.30
C ASN A 77 -11.32 0.30 -9.61
N ILE A 78 -11.06 1.60 -9.69
CA ILE A 78 -9.70 2.10 -9.87
C ILE A 78 -8.83 1.68 -8.68
N TRP A 79 -9.31 1.86 -7.45
CA TRP A 79 -8.58 1.41 -6.25
C TRP A 79 -8.31 -0.10 -6.26
N ARG A 80 -9.30 -0.91 -6.62
CA ARG A 80 -9.15 -2.37 -6.79
C ARG A 80 -8.07 -2.67 -7.82
N ASP A 81 -8.19 -2.13 -9.02
CA ASP A 81 -7.31 -2.46 -10.13
C ASP A 81 -5.86 -2.04 -9.84
N LEU A 82 -5.65 -0.87 -9.24
CA LEU A 82 -4.32 -0.42 -8.82
C LEU A 82 -3.72 -1.29 -7.69
N LEU A 83 -4.55 -1.82 -6.78
CA LEU A 83 -4.10 -2.76 -5.75
C LEU A 83 -3.60 -4.06 -6.38
N PHE A 84 -4.39 -4.70 -7.24
CA PHE A 84 -4.05 -5.98 -7.87
C PHE A 84 -2.97 -5.85 -8.95
N ARG A 85 -2.79 -4.67 -9.54
CA ARG A 85 -1.64 -4.33 -10.41
C ARG A 85 -0.38 -3.98 -9.62
N GLN A 86 -0.40 -4.09 -8.29
CA GLN A 86 0.74 -3.85 -7.40
C GLN A 86 1.25 -2.39 -7.44
N GLN A 87 0.39 -1.45 -7.85
CA GLN A 87 0.73 -0.04 -8.00
C GLN A 87 0.48 0.77 -6.72
N LEU A 88 -0.34 0.30 -5.78
CA LEU A 88 -0.54 1.04 -4.52
C LEU A 88 0.31 0.51 -3.38
N LEU A 89 0.33 -0.82 -3.21
CA LEU A 89 0.93 -1.50 -2.06
C LEU A 89 1.92 -2.58 -2.51
N PRO A 90 3.17 -2.21 -2.85
CA PRO A 90 4.15 -3.15 -3.38
C PRO A 90 4.48 -4.35 -2.47
N TRP A 91 4.22 -4.24 -1.17
CA TRP A 91 4.40 -5.33 -0.20
C TRP A 91 3.35 -6.45 -0.34
N LEU A 92 2.31 -6.23 -1.14
CA LEU A 92 1.26 -7.19 -1.52
C LEU A 92 1.40 -7.61 -2.99
N TRP A 93 2.62 -7.91 -3.43
CA TRP A 93 2.94 -8.23 -4.82
C TRP A 93 2.35 -9.58 -5.30
N ASP A 94 2.02 -10.50 -4.39
CA ASP A 94 1.51 -11.85 -4.66
C ASP A 94 -0.01 -11.99 -4.46
N LEU A 95 -0.77 -10.89 -4.61
CA LEU A 95 -2.23 -10.97 -4.64
C LEU A 95 -2.71 -11.67 -5.91
N ASP A 96 -3.53 -12.70 -5.72
CA ASP A 96 -4.15 -13.49 -6.79
C ASP A 96 -5.49 -12.89 -7.23
N PRO A 97 -5.58 -12.28 -8.43
CA PRO A 97 -6.84 -11.72 -8.94
C PRO A 97 -7.88 -12.80 -9.27
N ALA A 98 -7.49 -14.07 -9.47
CA ALA A 98 -8.45 -15.14 -9.75
C ALA A 98 -9.41 -15.39 -8.57
N ILE A 99 -9.05 -14.96 -7.36
CA ILE A 99 -9.90 -15.06 -6.17
C ILE A 99 -11.14 -14.15 -6.26
N LEU A 100 -11.05 -13.02 -6.98
CA LEU A 100 -12.17 -12.10 -7.16
C LEU A 100 -13.36 -12.75 -7.88
N GLU A 101 -13.08 -13.66 -8.80
CA GLU A 101 -14.07 -14.38 -9.60
C GLU A 101 -14.49 -15.72 -8.98
N SER A 102 -13.59 -16.37 -8.21
CA SER A 102 -13.77 -17.75 -7.76
C SER A 102 -14.33 -17.90 -6.35
N GLN A 103 -14.21 -16.89 -5.48
CA GLN A 103 -14.63 -17.01 -4.09
C GLN A 103 -16.06 -16.47 -3.87
N PRO A 104 -17.06 -17.33 -3.62
CA PRO A 104 -18.37 -16.86 -3.19
C PRO A 104 -18.24 -16.22 -1.80
N LEU A 105 -18.83 -15.04 -1.63
CA LEU A 105 -18.83 -14.30 -0.37
C LEU A 105 -19.50 -15.15 0.72
N GLN A 106 -18.74 -15.49 1.76
CA GLN A 106 -19.19 -16.39 2.83
C GLN A 106 -20.26 -15.77 3.75
N HIS A 107 -20.69 -14.53 3.50
CA HIS A 107 -21.62 -13.81 4.37
C HIS A 107 -22.92 -13.44 3.64
N SER A 108 -23.91 -14.33 3.79
CA SER A 108 -25.33 -14.14 3.50
C SER A 108 -25.74 -14.03 2.02
N ASN A 109 -26.93 -14.55 1.72
CA ASN A 109 -27.52 -14.79 0.40
C ASN A 109 -27.84 -13.52 -0.42
N SER A 110 -27.14 -12.41 -0.18
CA SER A 110 -27.41 -11.08 -0.75
C SER A 110 -26.18 -10.17 -0.90
N GLN A 111 -24.97 -10.61 -0.49
CA GLN A 111 -23.76 -9.83 -0.77
C GLN A 111 -23.31 -10.03 -2.24
N PRO A 112 -23.04 -8.93 -2.98
CA PRO A 112 -22.64 -9.03 -4.37
C PRO A 112 -21.15 -9.35 -4.51
N SER A 113 -20.80 -10.11 -5.56
CA SER A 113 -19.41 -10.48 -5.93
C SER A 113 -18.40 -9.32 -5.78
N TYR A 114 -17.14 -9.66 -5.49
CA TYR A 114 -16.04 -8.69 -5.43
C TYR A 114 -15.87 -7.89 -6.73
N SER A 115 -16.32 -8.44 -7.85
CA SER A 115 -16.31 -7.82 -9.17
C SER A 115 -17.49 -6.87 -9.40
N LYS A 116 -18.47 -6.79 -8.48
CA LYS A 116 -19.57 -5.83 -8.63
C LYS A 116 -19.09 -4.41 -8.38
N ASP A 117 -19.15 -3.63 -9.44
CA ASP A 117 -18.91 -2.21 -9.45
C ASP A 117 -19.75 -1.51 -8.36
N ASP A 118 -19.08 -0.62 -7.61
CA ASP A 118 -19.71 0.32 -6.67
C ASP A 118 -20.40 -0.27 -5.43
N PHE A 119 -20.12 -1.53 -5.05
CA PHE A 119 -20.55 -2.06 -3.75
C PHE A 119 -19.47 -2.01 -2.67
N TRP A 120 -18.22 -2.35 -3.02
CA TRP A 120 -17.14 -2.54 -2.06
C TRP A 120 -16.28 -1.28 -1.90
N ASP A 121 -15.88 -0.97 -0.68
CA ASP A 121 -15.04 0.19 -0.35
C ASP A 121 -13.54 -0.15 -0.47
N TRP A 122 -13.10 -0.25 -1.72
CA TRP A 122 -11.71 -0.53 -2.06
C TRP A 122 -10.76 0.59 -1.61
N GLU A 123 -11.19 1.85 -1.61
CA GLU A 123 -10.38 2.97 -1.11
C GLU A 123 -10.08 2.81 0.38
N GLN A 124 -11.10 2.49 1.18
CA GLN A 124 -10.94 2.31 2.60
C GLN A 124 -10.01 1.16 2.94
N LEU A 125 -10.12 0.04 2.21
CA LEU A 125 -9.23 -1.11 2.38
C LEU A 125 -7.77 -0.72 2.12
N VAL A 126 -7.50 -0.10 0.96
CA VAL A 126 -6.15 0.31 0.59
C VAL A 126 -5.58 1.32 1.60
N ARG A 127 -6.36 2.32 2.02
CA ARG A 127 -5.91 3.31 3.01
C ARG A 127 -5.55 2.68 4.35
N LYS A 128 -6.32 1.70 4.83
CA LYS A 128 -6.02 0.94 6.05
C LYS A 128 -4.72 0.15 5.89
N LEU A 129 -4.58 -0.58 4.79
CA LEU A 129 -3.38 -1.36 4.49
C LEU A 129 -2.13 -0.49 4.29
N ALA A 130 -2.29 0.77 3.87
CA ALA A 130 -1.21 1.75 3.69
C ALA A 130 -0.75 2.43 4.98
N GLN A 131 -1.54 2.38 6.08
CA GLN A 131 -1.15 3.01 7.35
C GLN A 131 0.11 2.37 7.92
N VAL A 132 1.01 3.14 8.50
CA VAL A 132 2.22 2.59 9.13
C VAL A 132 1.85 1.73 10.34
N GLU A 133 0.89 2.20 11.14
CA GLU A 133 0.44 1.60 12.39
C GLU A 133 -0.78 0.69 12.21
N ALA A 134 -1.09 0.25 10.97
CA ALA A 134 -2.33 -0.49 10.66
C ALA A 134 -2.59 -1.70 11.58
N PHE A 135 -1.50 -2.32 12.04
CA PHE A 135 -1.49 -3.55 12.84
C PHE A 135 -1.26 -3.29 14.34
N GLU A 136 -1.02 -2.05 14.76
CA GLU A 136 -0.85 -1.75 16.18
C GLU A 136 -2.18 -1.94 16.94
N PRO A 137 -2.15 -2.28 18.23
CA PRO A 137 -3.35 -2.46 19.04
C PRO A 137 -4.31 -1.26 18.95
N GLY A 138 -5.60 -1.53 18.77
CA GLY A 138 -6.65 -0.54 18.60
C GLY A 138 -6.87 -0.06 17.15
N ASN A 139 -6.07 -0.52 16.18
CA ASN A 139 -6.26 -0.22 14.76
C ASN A 139 -7.05 -1.29 14.02
N SER A 140 -7.55 -0.94 12.83
CA SER A 140 -8.48 -1.78 12.06
C SER A 140 -7.94 -3.14 11.65
N LEU A 141 -6.61 -3.33 11.60
CA LEU A 141 -5.99 -4.59 11.20
C LEU A 141 -5.21 -5.24 12.35
N GLU A 142 -5.48 -4.87 13.62
CA GLU A 142 -4.75 -5.43 14.77
C GLU A 142 -4.74 -6.97 14.81
N ASN A 143 -5.82 -7.60 14.33
CA ASN A 143 -6.00 -9.04 14.32
C ASN A 143 -5.44 -9.73 13.06
N ALA A 144 -4.70 -9.01 12.21
CA ALA A 144 -4.08 -9.60 11.04
C ALA A 144 -3.08 -10.71 11.42
N PRO A 145 -3.01 -11.79 10.64
CA PRO A 145 -2.03 -12.84 10.85
C PRO A 145 -0.61 -12.27 10.99
N LEU A 146 0.13 -12.76 11.99
CA LEU A 146 1.51 -12.32 12.27
C LEU A 146 2.40 -12.32 11.02
N ARG A 147 2.15 -13.27 10.10
CA ARG A 147 2.87 -13.37 8.83
C ARG A 147 2.72 -12.14 7.93
N ILE A 148 1.50 -11.60 7.82
CA ILE A 148 1.20 -10.39 7.04
C ILE A 148 1.87 -9.17 7.71
N ARG A 149 1.81 -9.12 9.04
CA ARG A 149 2.43 -8.06 9.84
C ARG A 149 3.95 -8.02 9.64
N ASN A 150 4.61 -9.17 9.78
CA ASN A 150 6.05 -9.30 9.57
C ASN A 150 6.46 -8.93 8.13
N ARG A 151 5.71 -9.38 7.13
CA ARG A 151 5.96 -9.02 5.73
C ARG A 151 5.95 -7.51 5.52
N LYS A 152 4.92 -6.82 6.00
CA LYS A 152 4.84 -5.35 5.87
C LYS A 152 5.96 -4.65 6.63
N ARG A 153 6.31 -5.14 7.83
CA ARG A 153 7.46 -4.62 8.58
C ARG A 153 8.75 -4.75 7.78
N ILE A 154 9.03 -5.92 7.24
CA ILE A 154 10.24 -6.14 6.41
C ILE A 154 10.24 -5.19 5.22
N TRP A 155 9.09 -5.05 4.54
CA TRP A 155 8.97 -4.10 3.43
C TRP A 155 9.27 -2.66 3.86
N ARG A 156 8.75 -2.23 5.00
CA ARG A 156 9.02 -0.90 5.57
C ARG A 156 10.51 -0.72 5.85
N LEU A 157 11.18 -1.70 6.45
CA LEU A 157 12.63 -1.65 6.71
C LEU A 157 13.44 -1.57 5.40
N LEU A 158 13.01 -2.28 4.35
CA LEU A 158 13.63 -2.19 3.03
C LEU A 158 13.41 -0.81 2.38
N ASP A 159 12.23 -0.22 2.54
CA ASP A 159 11.92 1.12 2.02
C ASP A 159 12.70 2.21 2.77
N GLU A 160 12.75 2.14 4.11
CA GLU A 160 13.56 3.01 4.95
C GLU A 160 15.05 2.88 4.60
N GLY A 161 15.57 1.65 4.53
CA GLY A 161 16.96 1.37 4.14
C GLY A 161 17.31 1.93 2.75
N ARG A 162 16.41 1.80 1.77
CA ARG A 162 16.59 2.40 0.44
C ARG A 162 16.72 3.92 0.50
N ARG A 163 15.91 4.60 1.31
CA ARG A 163 15.96 6.07 1.45
C ARG A 163 17.30 6.53 2.02
N PHE A 164 17.76 5.90 3.10
CA PHE A 164 19.07 6.22 3.69
C PHE A 164 20.23 5.96 2.72
N HIS A 165 20.15 4.89 1.92
CA HIS A 165 21.15 4.58 0.90
C HIS A 165 21.12 5.51 -0.32
N ILE A 166 20.07 6.30 -0.54
CA ILE A 166 19.98 7.30 -1.63
C ILE A 166 20.36 8.69 -1.10
N GLU A 167 20.04 8.99 0.15
CA GLU A 167 20.35 10.27 0.79
C GLU A 167 21.85 10.41 1.14
N ASP A 168 22.52 9.33 1.57
CA ASP A 168 23.97 9.34 1.82
C ASP A 168 24.82 9.53 0.55
N TRP A 169 24.24 9.32 -0.64
CA TRP A 169 24.92 9.54 -1.93
C TRP A 169 24.55 10.85 -2.61
N ARG A 170 23.68 11.68 -2.00
CA ARG A 170 23.64 13.10 -2.38
C ARG A 170 24.89 13.76 -1.82
N TRP A 171 25.95 13.66 -2.60
CA TRP A 171 27.15 14.48 -2.41
C TRP A 171 26.69 15.95 -2.24
N ASP A 172 26.88 16.51 -1.06
CA ASP A 172 26.57 17.91 -0.72
C ASP A 172 27.84 18.79 -0.73
N GLY A 173 28.97 18.20 -1.16
CA GLY A 173 30.27 18.85 -1.24
C GLY A 173 30.92 19.15 0.10
N LYS A 174 30.30 18.74 1.21
CA LYS A 174 30.74 19.08 2.56
C LYS A 174 32.14 18.55 2.88
N TYR A 175 32.54 17.46 2.25
CA TYR A 175 33.83 16.79 2.44
C TYR A 175 34.77 16.88 1.23
N GLN A 176 34.48 17.74 0.24
CA GLN A 176 35.32 17.86 -0.96
C GLN A 176 36.76 18.26 -0.61
N LYS A 177 36.95 19.12 0.39
CA LYS A 177 38.28 19.49 0.89
C LYS A 177 39.07 18.31 1.48
N GLU A 178 38.39 17.35 2.10
CA GLU A 178 39.04 16.16 2.68
C GLU A 178 39.42 15.17 1.57
N LEU A 179 38.57 15.00 0.56
CA LEU A 179 38.88 14.21 -0.65
C LEU A 179 40.04 14.79 -1.47
N ASP A 180 40.12 16.12 -1.59
CA ASP A 180 41.24 16.81 -2.25
C ASP A 180 42.55 16.65 -1.46
N LEU A 181 42.49 16.56 -0.13
CA LEU A 181 43.65 16.28 0.71
C LEU A 181 44.15 14.84 0.53
N PHE A 182 43.25 13.84 0.47
CA PHE A 182 43.63 12.45 0.24
C PHE A 182 44.22 12.20 -1.15
N THR A 183 43.69 12.86 -2.18
CA THR A 183 44.18 12.72 -3.55
C THR A 183 45.49 13.46 -3.81
N ASN A 184 45.77 14.55 -3.10
CA ASN A 184 47.06 15.25 -3.19
C ASN A 184 48.20 14.53 -2.46
N VAL A 185 47.93 13.81 -1.36
CA VAL A 185 48.95 12.97 -0.69
C VAL A 185 49.39 11.79 -1.56
N ALA A 186 48.49 11.27 -2.40
CA ALA A 186 48.81 10.16 -3.31
C ALA A 186 49.63 10.56 -4.56
N ARG A 187 49.87 11.86 -4.81
CA ARG A 187 50.59 12.35 -6.01
C ARG A 187 52.05 12.75 -5.76
N HIS A 188 52.55 12.65 -4.53
CA HIS A 188 53.98 12.83 -4.25
C HIS A 188 54.55 11.63 -3.48
N PRO A 189 54.95 10.55 -4.17
CA PRO A 189 56.00 9.70 -3.65
C PRO A 189 57.32 10.50 -3.66
N VAL A 190 58.11 10.30 -2.61
CA VAL A 190 59.43 10.89 -2.30
C VAL A 190 60.34 11.05 -3.53
#